data_AF-A0A257JQH2-F1
#
_entry.id   AF-A0A257JQH2-F1
#
_cell.length_a   1.000
_cell.length_b   1.000
_cell.length_c   1.000
_cell.angle_alpha   90.00
_cell.angle_beta   90.00
_cell.angle_gamma   90.00
#
_symmetry.space_group_name_H-M   'P 1'
#
loop_
_entity.id
_entity.type
_entity.pdbx_description
1 polymer ?
#
loop_
_entity_poly.entity_id
_entity_poly.type
_entity_poly.pdbx_seq_one_letter_code
_entity_poly.pdbx_strand_id
1 'polypeptide(L)'
;MLEKIQALKEDYIASLREDFEMFEALASEIEFGLEEPRTFSELRELAHRIAGSAGSFGLDALGSNAKSVDQILTESQAVSAQLSAQLVDLRANFVTAVR
;
A
#
# COMPACT_ATOMS: atom_id res chain seq x y z
N MET A 1 7.75 14.21 -31.22
CA MET A 1 7.64 14.53 -29.78
C MET A 1 6.27 14.13 -29.24
N LEU A 2 5.18 14.51 -29.92
CA LEU A 2 3.81 14.07 -29.59
C LEU A 2 3.64 12.53 -29.59
N GLU A 3 4.23 11.82 -30.56
CA GLU A 3 4.14 10.35 -30.65
C GLU A 3 4.76 9.63 -29.44
N LYS A 4 5.84 10.15 -28.86
CA LYS A 4 6.48 9.54 -27.68
C LYS A 4 5.62 9.69 -26.41
N ILE A 5 4.96 10.84 -26.26
CA ILE A 5 4.06 11.10 -25.13
C ILE A 5 2.81 10.21 -25.25
N GLN A 6 2.31 10.03 -26.47
CA GLN A 6 1.17 9.16 -26.74
C GLN A 6 1.49 7.68 -26.41
N ALA A 7 2.65 7.17 -26.86
CA ALA A 7 3.10 5.81 -26.53
C ALA A 7 3.25 5.60 -25.01
N LEU A 8 3.87 6.55 -24.30
CA LEU A 8 3.99 6.48 -22.83
C LEU A 8 2.63 6.45 -22.13
N LYS A 9 1.64 7.16 -22.66
CA LYS A 9 0.28 7.16 -22.11
C LYS A 9 -0.40 5.81 -22.35
N GLU A 10 -0.22 5.22 -23.53
CA GLU A 10 -0.76 3.90 -23.85
C GLU A 10 -0.15 2.80 -22.97
N ASP A 11 1.17 2.81 -22.81
CA ASP A 11 1.88 1.90 -21.90
C ASP A 11 1.41 2.07 -20.45
N TYR A 12 1.21 3.32 -20.01
CA TYR A 12 0.72 3.60 -18.67
C TYR A 12 -0.71 3.09 -18.46
N ILE A 13 -1.61 3.33 -19.42
CA ILE A 13 -2.98 2.81 -19.37
C ILE A 13 -3.00 1.27 -19.37
N ALA A 14 -2.09 0.62 -20.10
CA ALA A 14 -1.94 -0.83 -20.06
C ALA A 14 -1.51 -1.29 -18.65
N SER A 15 -0.50 -0.65 -18.06
CA SER A 15 -0.05 -0.97 -16.69
C SER A 15 -1.15 -0.73 -15.64
N LEU A 16 -1.99 0.29 -15.81
CA LEU A 16 -3.11 0.55 -14.92
C LEU A 16 -4.16 -0.56 -14.93
N ARG A 17 -4.30 -1.29 -16.04
CA ARG A 17 -5.21 -2.44 -16.10
C ARG A 17 -4.70 -3.59 -15.24
N GLU A 18 -3.41 -3.90 -15.35
CA GLU A 18 -2.75 -4.92 -14.53
C GLU A 18 -2.79 -4.53 -13.05
N ASP A 19 -2.50 -3.26 -12.76
CA ASP A 19 -2.58 -2.69 -11.42
C ASP A 19 -4.01 -2.77 -10.85
N PHE A 20 -5.04 -2.57 -11.68
CA PHE A 20 -6.44 -2.69 -11.26
C PHE A 20 -6.84 -4.13 -10.95
N GLU A 21 -6.42 -5.10 -11.76
CA GLU A 21 -6.68 -6.52 -11.48
C GLU A 21 -6.03 -6.97 -10.18
N MET A 22 -4.79 -6.51 -9.92
CA MET A 22 -4.11 -6.75 -8.65
C MET A 22 -4.84 -6.07 -7.48
N PHE A 23 -5.28 -4.82 -7.67
CA PHE A 23 -6.05 -4.09 -6.65
C PHE A 23 -7.32 -4.85 -6.25
N GLU A 24 -8.11 -5.30 -7.23
CA GLU A 24 -9.36 -6.03 -6.98
C GLU A 24 -9.12 -7.34 -6.23
N ALA A 25 -8.04 -8.06 -6.56
CA ALA A 25 -7.66 -9.27 -5.84
C ALA A 25 -7.33 -8.99 -4.37
N LEU A 26 -6.45 -8.02 -4.11
CA LEU A 26 -6.05 -7.64 -2.75
C LEU A 26 -7.21 -7.04 -1.94
N ALA A 27 -8.06 -6.25 -2.59
CA ALA A 27 -9.26 -5.68 -1.96
C ALA A 27 -10.25 -6.77 -1.57
N SER A 28 -10.43 -7.79 -2.42
CA SER A 28 -11.28 -8.94 -2.12
C SER A 28 -10.74 -9.74 -0.93
N GLU A 29 -9.42 -9.96 -0.85
CA GLU A 29 -8.81 -10.62 0.32
C GLU A 29 -9.18 -9.91 1.63
N ILE A 30 -9.10 -8.58 1.64
CA ILE A 30 -9.46 -7.76 2.81
C ILE A 30 -10.97 -7.81 3.09
N GLU A 31 -11.82 -7.70 2.06
CA GLU A 31 -13.28 -7.69 2.22
C GLU A 31 -13.81 -9.01 2.81
N PHE A 32 -13.19 -10.14 2.43
CA PHE A 32 -13.59 -11.47 2.90
C PHE A 32 -12.85 -11.93 4.17
N GLY A 33 -11.97 -11.12 4.75
CA GLY A 33 -11.21 -11.50 5.95
C GLY A 33 -10.17 -12.60 5.68
N LEU A 34 -9.67 -12.66 4.45
CA LEU A 34 -8.69 -13.63 3.96
C LEU A 34 -7.30 -13.01 3.79
N GLU A 35 -7.10 -11.80 4.30
CA GLU A 35 -5.85 -11.08 4.16
C GLU A 35 -4.70 -11.82 4.85
N GLU A 36 -3.61 -11.97 4.10
CA GLU A 36 -2.34 -12.45 4.62
C GLU A 36 -1.47 -11.24 5.01
N PRO A 37 -0.41 -11.43 5.82
CA PRO A 37 0.51 -10.33 6.13
C PRO A 37 1.08 -9.62 4.90
N ARG A 38 1.18 -10.31 3.75
CA ARG A 38 1.62 -9.74 2.47
C ARG A 38 0.58 -8.83 1.82
N THR A 39 -0.71 -9.08 2.01
CA THR A 39 -1.82 -8.36 1.35
C THR A 39 -1.70 -6.86 1.56
N PHE A 40 -1.47 -6.42 2.80
CA PHE A 40 -1.31 -4.99 3.12
C PHE A 40 0.00 -4.40 2.58
N SER A 41 1.08 -5.19 2.51
CA SER A 41 2.34 -4.72 1.94
C SER A 41 2.24 -4.52 0.43
N GLU A 42 1.66 -5.51 -0.27
CA GLU A 42 1.44 -5.48 -1.72
C GLU A 42 0.47 -4.35 -2.11
N LEU A 43 -0.61 -4.16 -1.33
CA LEU A 43 -1.55 -3.05 -1.55
C LEU A 43 -0.89 -1.68 -1.36
N ARG A 44 -0.01 -1.55 -0.36
CA ARG A 44 0.76 -0.31 -0.14
C ARG A 44 1.69 -0.02 -1.31
N GLU A 45 2.44 -1.03 -1.78
CA GLU A 45 3.35 -0.87 -2.92
C GLU A 45 2.61 -0.48 -4.21
N LEU A 46 1.46 -1.11 -4.46
CA LEU A 46 0.56 -0.76 -5.56
C LEU A 46 0.09 0.69 -5.45
N ALA A 47 -0.42 1.09 -4.29
CA ALA A 47 -0.87 2.44 -4.02
C ALA A 47 0.26 3.48 -4.19
N HIS A 48 1.46 3.17 -3.71
CA HIS A 48 2.65 4.01 -3.85
C HIS A 48 3.01 4.26 -5.32
N ARG A 49 3.03 3.20 -6.16
CA ARG A 49 3.31 3.33 -7.59
C ARG A 49 2.26 4.15 -8.32
N ILE A 50 0.97 3.92 -8.05
CA ILE A 50 -0.13 4.67 -8.67
C ILE A 50 -0.05 6.15 -8.26
N ALA A 51 0.18 6.44 -6.97
CA ALA A 51 0.34 7.80 -6.49
C ALA A 51 1.50 8.56 -7.16
N GLY A 52 2.63 7.87 -7.39
CA GLY A 52 3.81 8.46 -8.02
C GLY A 52 3.67 8.71 -9.53
N SER A 53 2.80 7.97 -10.21
CA SER A 53 2.67 8.02 -11.68
C SER A 53 1.43 8.79 -12.16
N ALA A 54 0.30 8.72 -11.45
CA ALA A 54 -0.99 9.22 -11.91
C ALA A 54 -1.03 10.71 -12.28
N GLY A 55 -0.31 11.56 -11.54
CA GLY A 55 -0.23 13.00 -11.82
C GLY A 55 0.44 13.31 -13.17
N SER A 56 1.37 12.47 -13.63
CA SER A 56 2.05 12.65 -14.92
C SER A 56 1.13 12.41 -16.12
N PHE A 57 -0.02 11.75 -15.90
CA PHE A 57 -0.97 11.38 -16.94
C PHE A 57 -2.35 12.04 -16.78
N GLY A 58 -2.48 13.00 -15.85
CA GLY A 58 -3.72 13.75 -15.61
C GLY A 58 -4.79 12.96 -14.86
N LEU A 59 -4.39 11.95 -14.08
CA LEU A 59 -5.30 11.11 -13.26
C LEU A 59 -5.26 11.55 -11.78
N ASP A 60 -5.45 12.83 -11.53
CA ASP A 60 -5.20 13.44 -10.21
C ASP A 60 -6.04 12.80 -9.08
N ALA A 61 -7.31 12.49 -9.35
CA ALA A 61 -8.19 11.85 -8.38
C ALA A 61 -7.69 10.44 -8.00
N LEU A 62 -7.25 9.66 -8.98
CA LEU A 62 -6.67 8.34 -8.75
C LEU A 62 -5.39 8.44 -7.93
N GLY A 63 -4.50 9.36 -8.31
CA GLY A 63 -3.25 9.60 -7.58
C GLY A 63 -3.47 10.04 -6.13
N SER A 64 -4.44 10.92 -5.88
CA SER A 64 -4.79 11.39 -4.54
C SER A 64 -5.36 10.27 -3.66
N ASN A 65 -6.22 9.42 -4.22
CA ASN A 65 -6.78 8.28 -3.50
C ASN A 65 -5.70 7.24 -3.19
N ALA A 66 -4.86 6.91 -4.17
CA ALA A 66 -3.74 5.99 -3.98
C ALA A 66 -2.76 6.51 -2.91
N LYS A 67 -2.45 7.81 -2.91
CA LYS A 67 -1.63 8.42 -1.87
C LYS A 67 -2.25 8.28 -0.47
N SER A 68 -3.57 8.41 -0.36
CA SER A 68 -4.27 8.27 0.91
C SER A 68 -4.17 6.82 1.43
N VAL A 69 -4.34 5.83 0.55
CA VAL A 69 -4.17 4.41 0.88
C VAL A 69 -2.74 4.09 1.33
N ASP A 70 -1.73 4.55 0.58
CA ASP A 70 -0.31 4.37 0.93
C ASP A 70 0.00 4.94 2.32
N GLN A 71 -0.51 6.14 2.62
CA GLN A 71 -0.32 6.78 3.91
C GLN A 71 -0.96 5.99 5.06
N ILE A 72 -2.22 5.55 4.91
CA ILE A 72 -2.92 4.75 5.93
C ILE A 72 -2.14 3.47 6.25
N LEU A 73 -1.66 2.77 5.21
CA LEU A 73 -0.94 1.50 5.37
C LEU A 73 0.45 1.71 5.99
N THR A 74 1.14 2.80 5.63
CA THR A 74 2.42 3.19 6.23
C THR A 74 2.26 3.51 7.72
N GLU A 75 1.26 4.31 8.08
CA GLU A 75 0.98 4.66 9.47
C GLU A 75 0.60 3.43 10.30
N SER A 76 -0.23 2.54 9.74
CA SER A 76 -0.61 1.28 10.39
C SER A 76 0.58 0.36 10.66
N GLN A 77 1.51 0.25 9.70
CA GLN A 77 2.73 -0.53 9.87
C GLN A 77 3.62 0.04 10.99
N ALA A 78 3.75 1.38 11.06
CA ALA A 78 4.51 2.05 12.11
C ALA A 78 3.92 1.78 13.51
N VAL A 79 2.58 1.84 13.64
CA VAL A 79 1.88 1.52 14.89
C VAL A 79 2.11 0.07 15.31
N SER A 80 2.01 -0.88 14.39
CA SER A 80 2.27 -2.30 14.65
C SER A 80 3.70 -2.54 15.15
N ALA A 81 4.69 -1.91 14.52
CA ALA A 81 6.09 -2.02 14.91
C ALA A 81 6.33 -1.42 16.32
N GLN A 82 5.76 -0.26 16.60
CA GLN A 82 5.86 0.38 17.91
C GLN A 82 5.21 -0.48 19.01
N LEU A 83 4.01 -1.02 18.77
CA LEU A 83 3.33 -1.90 19.72
C LEU A 83 4.16 -3.17 19.98
N SER A 84 4.71 -3.77 18.93
CA SER A 84 5.57 -4.95 19.05
C SER A 84 6.78 -4.70 19.96
N ALA A 85 7.44 -3.55 19.82
CA ALA A 85 8.53 -3.15 20.69
C ALA A 85 8.08 -3.00 22.16
N GLN A 86 6.95 -2.31 22.40
CA GLN A 86 6.41 -2.12 23.75
C GLN A 86 6.02 -3.45 24.41
N LEU A 87 5.51 -4.42 23.66
CA LEU A 87 5.18 -5.75 24.17
C LEU A 87 6.43 -6.54 24.59
N VAL A 88 7.55 -6.39 23.86
CA VAL A 88 8.83 -6.98 24.24
C VAL A 88 9.32 -6.40 25.58
N ASP A 89 9.28 -5.08 25.71
CA ASP A 89 9.69 -4.39 26.94
C ASP A 89 8.81 -4.78 28.13
N LEU A 90 7.49 -4.80 27.94
CA LEU A 90 6.54 -5.22 28.96
C LEU A 90 6.81 -6.66 29.42
N ARG A 91 7.07 -7.58 28.49
CA ARG A 91 7.42 -8.97 28.81
C ARG A 91 8.71 -9.06 29.62
N ALA A 92 9.74 -8.30 29.28
CA ALA A 92 11.00 -8.28 30.03
C ALA A 92 10.82 -7.77 31.46
N ASN A 93 10.01 -6.73 31.65
CA ASN A 93 9.68 -6.18 32.95
C ASN A 93 8.91 -7.19 33.82
N PHE A 94 7.94 -7.90 33.24
CA PHE A 94 7.22 -8.96 33.95
C PHE A 94 8.17 -10.05 34.45
N VAL A 95 9.07 -10.55 33.60
CA VAL A 95 10.05 -11.59 33.99
C VAL A 95 10.93 -11.15 35.15
N THR A 96 11.30 -9.87 35.19
CA THR A 96 12.11 -9.30 36.28
C THR A 96 11.32 -9.15 37.58
N ALA A 97 10.04 -8.77 37.50
CA ALA A 97 9.20 -8.54 38.67
C ALA A 97 8.73 -9.83 39.38
N VAL A 98 8.72 -10.97 38.69
CA VAL A 98 8.23 -12.26 39.21
C VAL A 98 9.35 -13.25 39.60
N ARG A 99 10.61 -12.83 39.51
CA ARG A 99 11.80 -13.58 39.95
C ARG A 99 12.34 -13.01 41.24
#